data_AF-A0A4Q0SZB5-F1
#
_entry.id   AF-A0A4Q0SZB5-F1
#
_cell.length_a   1.000
_cell.length_b   1.000
_cell.length_c   1.000
_cell.angle_alpha   90.00
_cell.angle_beta   90.00
_cell.angle_gamma   90.00
#
_symmetry.space_group_name_H-M   'P 1'
#
loop_
_entity.id
_entity.type
_entity.pdbx_description
1 polymer ?
#
loop_
_entity_poly.entity_id
_entity_poly.type
_entity_poly.pdbx_seq_one_letter_code
_entity_poly.pdbx_strand_id
1 'polypeptide(L)'
;MSNQLETELKHMSDGELHRLATQYDSLTDEAQLLLRAEFAHRSMEPPFIEESAHEVLQGVATIRQYRDQGEAMLARSVLESAGVSCFLRDENTVRIDWLWSNLMGGIRLQVAEEDVAAAEAILTQPIPTRILQPGEPDYEQPQCPKCHSLDITYETLDRKVAATSLLILGIPLPSPIERDTWLCHNCGTKWTDDPDASGENSHA
;
A
#
# COMPACT_ATOMS: atom_id res chain seq x y z
N MET A 1 -23.60 -8.92 33.08
CA MET A 1 -24.57 -8.39 32.10
C MET A 1 -24.65 -9.28 30.86
N SER A 2 -23.63 -10.07 30.54
CA SER A 2 -23.54 -11.03 29.41
C SER A 2 -24.72 -11.99 29.25
N ASN A 3 -25.20 -12.62 30.33
CA ASN A 3 -26.26 -13.64 30.26
C ASN A 3 -27.61 -13.08 29.77
N GLN A 4 -27.90 -11.80 30.01
CA GLN A 4 -29.17 -11.20 29.59
C GLN A 4 -29.16 -10.94 28.07
N LEU A 5 -28.03 -10.45 27.54
CA LEU A 5 -27.85 -10.15 26.13
C LEU A 5 -27.84 -11.42 25.26
N GLU A 6 -27.22 -12.51 25.74
CA GLU A 6 -27.23 -13.80 25.06
C GLU A 6 -28.65 -14.38 24.95
N THR A 7 -29.44 -14.24 26.02
CA THR A 7 -30.84 -14.72 26.04
C THR A 7 -31.70 -13.93 25.06
N GLU A 8 -31.48 -12.61 24.94
CA GLU A 8 -32.19 -11.73 24.02
C GLU A 8 -31.93 -12.11 22.55
N LEU A 9 -30.67 -12.34 22.18
CA LEU A 9 -30.29 -12.76 20.82
C LEU A 9 -30.87 -14.13 20.42
N LYS A 10 -30.92 -15.08 21.36
CA LYS A 10 -31.54 -16.40 21.12
C LYS A 10 -33.05 -16.33 20.88
N HIS A 11 -33.73 -15.33 21.44
CA HIS A 11 -35.16 -15.15 21.25
C HIS A 11 -35.53 -14.34 20.00
N MET A 12 -34.57 -13.63 19.40
CA MET A 12 -34.79 -12.89 18.16
C MET A 12 -35.04 -13.84 16.99
N SER A 13 -35.95 -13.44 16.10
CA SER A 13 -36.16 -14.09 14.82
C SER A 13 -34.98 -13.86 13.88
N ASP A 14 -34.84 -14.71 12.87
CA ASP A 14 -33.74 -14.61 11.89
C ASP A 14 -33.72 -13.24 11.19
N GLY A 15 -34.88 -12.66 10.90
CA GLY A 15 -35.00 -11.31 10.32
C GLY A 15 -34.58 -10.18 11.26
N GLU A 16 -34.82 -10.34 12.57
CA GLU A 16 -34.36 -9.37 13.58
C GLU A 16 -32.84 -9.46 13.80
N LEU A 17 -32.29 -10.67 13.81
CA LEU A 17 -30.84 -10.90 13.86
C LEU A 17 -30.14 -10.32 12.63
N HIS A 18 -30.74 -10.46 11.44
CA HIS A 18 -30.21 -9.88 10.20
C HIS A 18 -30.19 -8.35 10.23
N ARG A 19 -31.27 -7.73 10.74
CA ARG A 19 -31.34 -6.27 10.93
C ARG A 19 -30.33 -5.76 11.94
N LEU A 20 -30.16 -6.46 13.06
CA LEU A 20 -29.17 -6.11 14.07
C LEU A 20 -27.74 -6.21 13.51
N ALA A 21 -27.48 -7.23 12.70
CA ALA A 21 -26.20 -7.40 12.02
C ALA A 21 -25.91 -6.31 10.95
N THR A 22 -26.91 -5.54 10.50
CA THR A 22 -26.69 -4.36 9.65
C THR A 22 -26.05 -3.20 10.41
N GLN A 23 -26.19 -3.17 11.74
CA GLN A 23 -25.66 -2.12 12.62
C GLN A 23 -24.40 -2.58 13.38
N TYR A 24 -23.71 -3.60 12.85
CA TYR A 24 -22.65 -4.34 13.54
C TYR A 24 -21.59 -3.45 14.21
N ASP A 25 -21.10 -2.44 13.49
CA ASP A 25 -20.02 -1.56 13.94
C ASP A 25 -20.43 -0.60 15.07
N SER A 26 -21.74 -0.43 15.29
CA SER A 26 -22.27 0.38 16.40
C SER A 26 -22.53 -0.44 17.66
N LEU A 27 -22.39 -1.77 17.59
CA LEU A 27 -22.59 -2.67 18.72
C LEU A 27 -21.34 -2.73 19.61
N THR A 28 -21.54 -3.07 20.89
CA THR A 28 -20.42 -3.36 21.80
C THR A 28 -19.70 -4.65 21.40
N ASP A 29 -18.42 -4.77 21.73
CA ASP A 29 -17.60 -5.97 21.46
C ASP A 29 -18.27 -7.27 21.97
N GLU A 30 -18.95 -7.18 23.11
CA GLU A 30 -19.70 -8.29 23.69
C GLU A 30 -20.94 -8.67 22.86
N ALA A 31 -21.73 -7.69 22.41
CA ALA A 31 -22.88 -7.92 21.54
C ALA A 31 -22.45 -8.49 20.18
N GLN A 32 -21.36 -7.96 19.64
CA GLN A 32 -20.72 -8.42 18.41
C GLN A 32 -20.31 -9.90 18.47
N LEU A 33 -19.71 -10.33 19.57
CA LEU A 33 -19.27 -11.71 19.77
C LEU A 33 -20.46 -12.68 19.89
N LEU A 34 -21.47 -12.31 20.68
CA LEU A 34 -22.66 -13.14 20.87
C LEU A 34 -23.49 -13.25 19.59
N LEU A 35 -23.60 -12.16 18.81
CA LEU A 35 -24.27 -12.16 17.52
C LEU A 35 -23.58 -13.11 16.53
N ARG A 36 -22.24 -13.10 16.47
CA ARG A 36 -21.47 -14.06 15.65
C ARG A 36 -21.73 -15.51 16.08
N ALA A 37 -21.76 -15.77 17.40
CA ALA A 37 -22.03 -17.10 17.93
C ALA A 37 -23.44 -17.59 17.57
N GLU A 38 -24.45 -16.71 17.62
CA GLU A 38 -25.84 -17.05 17.27
C GLU A 38 -26.01 -17.30 15.76
N PHE A 39 -25.36 -16.52 14.90
CA PHE A 39 -25.34 -16.77 13.46
C PHE A 39 -24.71 -18.12 13.12
N ALA A 40 -23.57 -18.45 13.76
CA ALA A 40 -22.91 -19.74 13.58
C ALA A 40 -23.78 -20.91 14.08
N HIS A 41 -24.44 -20.75 15.23
CA HIS A 41 -25.34 -21.76 15.78
C HIS A 41 -26.53 -22.04 14.87
N ARG A 42 -27.09 -21.01 14.22
CA ARG A 42 -28.22 -21.14 13.28
C ARG A 42 -27.82 -21.45 11.84
N SER A 43 -26.52 -21.60 11.56
CA SER A 43 -26.00 -21.73 10.18
C SER A 43 -26.52 -20.61 9.25
N MET A 44 -26.73 -19.42 9.80
CA MET A 44 -27.17 -18.26 9.03
C MET A 44 -25.97 -17.64 8.34
N GLU A 45 -26.13 -17.34 7.05
CA GLU A 45 -25.17 -16.52 6.35
C GLU A 45 -25.22 -15.09 6.93
N PRO A 46 -24.07 -14.49 7.30
CA PRO A 46 -24.02 -13.09 7.69
C PRO A 46 -24.73 -12.24 6.63
N PRO A 47 -25.49 -11.19 7.01
CA PRO A 47 -25.96 -10.26 6.00
C PRO A 47 -24.78 -9.81 5.17
N PHE A 48 -24.95 -9.84 3.85
CA PHE A 48 -24.10 -9.04 2.99
C PHE A 48 -24.34 -7.59 3.41
N ILE A 49 -23.41 -7.05 4.19
CA ILE A 49 -23.28 -5.62 4.32
C ILE A 49 -22.84 -5.20 2.92
N GLU A 50 -23.81 -4.78 2.10
CA GLU A 50 -23.49 -3.86 1.01
C GLU A 50 -22.90 -2.64 1.70
N GLU A 51 -21.57 -2.68 1.86
CA GLU A 51 -20.72 -1.58 2.27
C GLU A 51 -21.27 -0.41 1.47
N SER A 52 -21.95 0.51 2.15
CA SER A 52 -22.91 1.41 1.53
C SER A 52 -22.24 2.12 0.36
N ALA A 53 -22.47 1.58 -0.84
CA ALA A 53 -22.07 2.10 -2.13
C ALA A 53 -22.98 3.28 -2.47
N HIS A 54 -23.23 4.12 -1.46
CA HIS A 54 -24.10 5.27 -1.52
C HIS A 54 -23.30 6.56 -1.69
N GLU A 55 -22.24 6.48 -2.49
CA GLU A 55 -22.05 7.45 -3.56
C GLU A 55 -22.05 6.68 -4.87
N VAL A 56 -23.22 6.64 -5.49
CA VAL A 56 -23.37 6.30 -6.89
C VAL A 56 -22.59 7.35 -7.68
N LEU A 57 -21.30 7.12 -7.89
CA LEU A 57 -20.52 7.82 -8.88
C LEU A 57 -20.91 7.24 -10.24
N GLN A 58 -22.05 7.69 -10.77
CA GLN A 58 -22.25 7.65 -12.21
C GLN A 58 -21.15 8.53 -12.82
N GLY A 59 -20.28 7.93 -13.63
CA GLY A 59 -19.19 8.64 -14.29
C GLY A 59 -17.84 8.57 -13.57
N VAL A 60 -17.44 7.40 -13.07
CA VAL A 60 -16.05 7.17 -12.62
C VAL A 60 -15.39 6.06 -13.42
N ALA A 61 -14.13 6.29 -13.79
CA ALA A 61 -13.33 5.37 -14.58
C ALA A 61 -12.08 4.94 -13.82
N THR A 62 -11.71 3.66 -13.96
CA THR A 62 -10.43 3.15 -13.47
C THR A 62 -9.32 3.54 -14.44
N ILE A 63 -8.32 4.25 -13.95
CA ILE A 63 -7.18 4.73 -14.75
C ILE A 63 -5.94 3.84 -14.60
N ARG A 64 -5.72 3.24 -13.41
CA ARG A 64 -4.60 2.31 -13.15
C ARG A 64 -4.97 1.26 -12.12
N GLN A 65 -4.24 0.14 -12.14
CA GLN A 65 -4.35 -0.95 -11.18
C GLN A 65 -2.98 -1.20 -10.55
N TYR A 66 -2.95 -1.36 -9.24
CA TYR A 66 -1.72 -1.52 -8.46
C TYR A 66 -1.77 -2.82 -7.67
N ARG A 67 -0.64 -3.53 -7.59
CA ARG A 67 -0.51 -4.73 -6.76
C ARG A 67 -0.03 -4.40 -5.36
N ASP A 68 0.73 -3.32 -5.22
CA ASP A 68 1.26 -2.83 -3.97
C ASP A 68 0.40 -1.67 -3.44
N GLN A 69 0.11 -1.68 -2.14
CA GLN A 69 -0.69 -0.63 -1.50
C GLN A 69 0.07 0.70 -1.43
N GLY A 70 1.39 0.65 -1.20
CA GLY A 70 2.23 1.84 -1.15
C GLY A 70 2.25 2.58 -2.50
N GLU A 71 2.42 1.85 -3.60
CA GLU A 71 2.34 2.43 -4.95
C GLU A 71 0.98 3.06 -5.24
N ALA A 72 -0.12 2.38 -4.85
CA ALA A 72 -1.47 2.90 -5.02
C ALA A 72 -1.69 4.21 -4.22
N MET A 73 -1.22 4.25 -2.97
CA MET A 73 -1.30 5.42 -2.11
C MET A 73 -0.45 6.59 -2.61
N LEU A 74 0.74 6.31 -3.16
CA LEU A 74 1.59 7.32 -3.78
C LEU A 74 0.88 7.95 -4.99
N ALA A 75 0.33 7.14 -5.88
CA ALA A 75 -0.40 7.63 -7.04
C ALA A 75 -1.63 8.47 -6.65
N ARG A 76 -2.36 8.05 -5.61
CA ARG A 76 -3.47 8.84 -5.03
C ARG A 76 -2.99 10.20 -4.54
N SER A 77 -1.92 10.22 -3.75
CA SER A 77 -1.34 11.45 -3.20
C SER A 77 -0.89 12.42 -4.30
N VAL A 78 -0.31 11.90 -5.39
CA VAL A 78 0.08 12.71 -6.55
C VAL A 78 -1.14 13.40 -7.18
N LEU A 79 -2.23 12.66 -7.43
CA LEU A 79 -3.45 13.22 -8.02
C LEU A 79 -4.13 14.23 -7.09
N GLU A 80 -4.25 13.90 -5.80
CA GLU A 80 -4.83 14.80 -4.79
C GLU A 80 -4.03 16.10 -4.68
N SER A 81 -2.69 16.03 -4.73
CA SER A 81 -1.82 17.21 -4.69
C SER A 81 -2.00 18.12 -5.91
N ALA A 82 -2.42 17.56 -7.04
CA ALA A 82 -2.74 18.28 -8.27
C ALA A 82 -4.20 18.76 -8.33
N GLY A 83 -5.00 18.52 -7.28
CA GLY A 83 -6.41 18.91 -7.19
C GLY A 83 -7.38 17.97 -7.90
N VAL A 84 -6.94 16.78 -8.32
CA VAL A 84 -7.80 15.77 -8.94
C VAL A 84 -8.41 14.88 -7.86
N SER A 85 -9.74 14.82 -7.80
CA SER A 85 -10.44 13.92 -6.88
C SER A 85 -10.30 12.47 -7.37
N CYS A 86 -9.82 11.59 -6.50
CA CYS A 86 -9.59 10.20 -6.81
C CYS A 86 -9.83 9.31 -5.59
N PHE A 87 -10.10 8.03 -5.82
CA PHE A 87 -10.30 7.06 -4.75
C PHE A 87 -9.74 5.68 -5.14
N LEU A 88 -9.34 4.91 -4.14
CA LEU A 88 -8.85 3.55 -4.30
C LEU A 88 -9.99 2.57 -4.03
N ARG A 89 -10.43 1.86 -5.05
CA ARG A 89 -11.38 0.76 -4.90
C ARG A 89 -10.62 -0.51 -4.50
N ASP A 90 -11.27 -1.32 -3.66
CA ASP A 90 -10.77 -2.62 -3.15
C ASP A 90 -9.55 -2.50 -2.20
N GLU A 91 -9.30 -1.33 -1.61
CA GLU A 91 -8.18 -1.11 -0.66
C GLU A 91 -8.23 -2.07 0.54
N ASN A 92 -9.44 -2.42 1.00
CA ASN A 92 -9.64 -3.28 2.17
C ASN A 92 -9.77 -4.78 1.83
N THR A 93 -9.94 -5.14 0.55
CA THR A 93 -10.07 -6.53 0.09
C THR A 93 -8.75 -7.28 0.17
N VAL A 94 -7.61 -6.58 0.07
CA VAL A 94 -6.26 -7.15 0.21
C VAL A 94 -6.00 -7.66 1.65
N ARG A 95 -6.70 -7.12 2.65
CA ARG A 95 -6.50 -7.49 4.06
C ARG A 95 -7.19 -8.79 4.49
N ILE A 96 -8.20 -9.27 3.76
CA ILE A 96 -9.06 -10.36 4.24
C ILE A 96 -8.73 -11.72 3.60
N ASP A 97 -8.20 -11.79 2.37
CA ASP A 97 -7.69 -13.06 1.84
C ASP A 97 -6.78 -12.83 0.61
N TRP A 98 -5.52 -13.25 0.71
CA TRP A 98 -4.53 -13.17 -0.38
C TRP A 98 -4.95 -13.93 -1.65
N LEU A 99 -5.78 -14.97 -1.51
CA LEU A 99 -6.30 -15.77 -2.62
C LEU A 99 -7.30 -15.00 -3.51
N TRP A 100 -8.06 -14.06 -2.94
CA TRP A 100 -9.03 -13.23 -3.68
C TRP A 100 -8.37 -12.03 -4.39
N SER A 101 -7.26 -11.53 -3.83
CA SER A 101 -6.51 -10.40 -4.40
C SER A 101 -5.91 -10.70 -5.77
N ASN A 102 -5.47 -11.95 -6.00
CA ASN A 102 -4.91 -12.37 -7.29
C ASN A 102 -5.96 -12.52 -8.41
N LEU A 103 -7.24 -12.75 -8.07
CA LEU A 103 -8.31 -12.94 -9.06
C LEU A 103 -8.92 -11.60 -9.52
N MET A 104 -8.83 -10.55 -8.71
CA MET A 104 -9.50 -9.26 -8.96
C MET A 104 -8.63 -8.18 -9.62
N GLY A 105 -7.34 -8.43 -9.86
CA GLY A 105 -6.47 -7.53 -10.63
C GLY A 105 -5.76 -6.44 -9.83
N GLY A 106 -5.90 -6.42 -8.51
CA GLY A 106 -5.24 -5.46 -7.61
C GLY A 106 -6.10 -4.25 -7.24
N ILE A 107 -5.51 -3.29 -6.54
CA ILE A 107 -6.13 -2.05 -6.04
C ILE A 107 -6.37 -1.13 -7.24
N ARG A 108 -7.61 -0.68 -7.43
CA ARG A 108 -7.99 0.13 -8.59
C ARG A 108 -8.04 1.60 -8.22
N LEU A 109 -7.27 2.44 -8.92
CA LEU A 109 -7.35 3.88 -8.80
C LEU A 109 -8.42 4.41 -9.75
N GLN A 110 -9.42 5.10 -9.20
CA GLN A 110 -10.56 5.63 -9.94
C GLN A 110 -10.64 7.16 -9.79
N VAL A 111 -11.06 7.81 -10.87
CA VAL A 111 -11.30 9.26 -10.98
C VAL A 111 -12.63 9.48 -11.68
N ALA A 112 -13.17 10.70 -11.59
CA ALA A 112 -14.31 11.10 -12.42
C ALA A 112 -13.98 10.96 -13.91
N GLU A 113 -14.94 10.58 -14.74
CA GLU A 113 -14.77 10.36 -16.18
C GLU A 113 -14.23 11.61 -16.88
N GLU A 114 -14.67 12.79 -16.46
CA GLU A 114 -14.17 14.08 -16.95
C GLU A 114 -12.68 14.31 -16.66
N ASP A 115 -12.14 13.72 -15.58
CA ASP A 115 -10.78 13.96 -15.09
C ASP A 115 -9.79 12.89 -15.57
N VAL A 116 -10.23 11.85 -16.28
CA VAL A 116 -9.38 10.73 -16.75
C VAL A 116 -8.16 11.24 -17.51
N ALA A 117 -8.36 12.12 -18.49
CA ALA A 117 -7.26 12.62 -19.32
C ALA A 117 -6.26 13.46 -18.51
N ALA A 118 -6.75 14.27 -17.57
CA ALA A 118 -5.91 15.07 -16.70
C ALA A 118 -5.11 14.18 -15.73
N ALA A 119 -5.77 13.18 -15.13
CA ALA A 119 -5.15 12.24 -14.21
C ALA A 119 -4.06 11.40 -14.89
N GLU A 120 -4.32 10.88 -16.09
CA GLU A 120 -3.31 10.14 -16.87
C GLU A 120 -2.10 11.02 -17.22
N ALA A 121 -2.35 12.27 -17.62
CA ALA A 121 -1.28 13.21 -17.93
C ALA A 121 -0.39 13.48 -16.71
N ILE A 122 -0.98 13.65 -15.52
CA ILE A 122 -0.25 13.86 -14.26
C ILE A 122 0.56 12.61 -13.89
N LEU A 123 -0.05 11.43 -13.91
CA LEU A 123 0.60 10.17 -13.49
C LEU A 123 1.68 9.67 -14.48
N THR A 124 1.78 10.29 -15.65
CA THR A 124 2.80 9.98 -16.67
C THR A 124 3.94 11.01 -16.67
N GLN A 125 3.85 12.06 -15.84
CA GLN A 125 4.93 13.03 -15.72
C GLN A 125 6.21 12.36 -15.20
N PRO A 126 7.38 12.71 -15.77
CA PRO A 126 8.64 12.19 -15.30
C PRO A 126 8.91 12.69 -13.87
N ILE A 127 9.52 11.84 -13.06
CA ILE A 127 9.95 12.18 -11.71
C ILE A 127 10.88 13.41 -11.80
N PRO A 128 10.57 14.52 -11.10
CA PRO A 128 11.39 15.72 -11.18
C PRO A 128 12.78 15.44 -10.59
N THR A 129 13.82 15.87 -11.31
CA THR A 129 15.23 15.68 -10.93
C THR A 129 15.63 16.46 -9.67
N ARG A 130 14.82 17.45 -9.27
CA ARG A 130 15.07 18.31 -8.11
C ARG A 130 13.77 18.55 -7.35
N ILE A 131 13.80 18.32 -6.05
CA ILE A 131 12.74 18.70 -5.12
C ILE A 131 13.21 19.98 -4.42
N LEU A 132 12.61 21.12 -4.79
CA LEU A 132 12.94 22.41 -4.16
C LEU A 132 12.09 22.58 -2.90
N GLN A 133 12.65 22.27 -1.73
CA GLN A 133 12.04 22.66 -0.44
C GLN A 133 12.63 23.99 0.03
N PRO A 134 11.82 25.02 0.30
CA PRO A 134 12.30 26.26 0.88
C PRO A 134 12.91 26.01 2.27
N GLY A 135 14.23 26.17 2.41
CA GLY A 135 14.93 26.12 3.70
C GLY A 135 15.75 24.86 3.98
N GLU A 136 15.78 23.89 3.07
CA GLU A 136 16.67 22.73 3.13
C GLU A 136 17.74 22.80 2.01
N PRO A 137 18.95 22.24 2.21
CA PRO A 137 19.94 22.16 1.14
C PRO A 137 19.36 21.38 -0.06
N ASP A 138 19.63 21.86 -1.27
CA ASP A 138 19.18 21.24 -2.51
C ASP A 138 19.56 19.74 -2.53
N TYR A 139 18.58 18.85 -2.42
CA TYR A 139 18.79 17.42 -2.56
C TYR A 139 18.81 17.06 -4.05
N GLU A 140 20.00 16.77 -4.58
CA GLU A 140 20.16 16.25 -5.94
C GLU A 140 19.98 14.73 -5.94
N GLN A 141 18.91 14.26 -6.57
CA GLN A 141 18.68 12.83 -6.72
C GLN A 141 19.79 12.21 -7.59
N PRO A 142 20.47 11.15 -7.12
CA PRO A 142 21.52 10.52 -7.91
C PRO A 142 20.96 9.97 -9.22
N GLN A 143 21.74 10.09 -10.29
CA GLN A 143 21.39 9.58 -11.61
C GLN A 143 22.30 8.43 -11.98
N CYS A 144 21.78 7.48 -12.77
CA CYS A 144 22.63 6.42 -13.29
C CYS A 144 23.74 7.03 -14.19
N PRO A 145 25.03 6.74 -13.94
CA PRO A 145 26.14 7.31 -14.72
C PRO A 145 26.18 6.84 -16.18
N LYS A 146 25.42 5.80 -16.52
CA LYS A 146 25.40 5.23 -17.88
C LYS A 146 24.23 5.72 -18.73
N CYS A 147 23.03 5.83 -18.15
CA CYS A 147 21.82 6.16 -18.90
C CYS A 147 21.07 7.38 -18.37
N HIS A 148 21.58 8.03 -17.32
CA HIS A 148 20.99 9.18 -16.63
C HIS A 148 19.55 8.96 -16.15
N SER A 149 19.12 7.71 -16.01
CA SER A 149 17.83 7.38 -15.41
C SER A 149 17.83 7.73 -13.92
N LEU A 150 16.70 8.25 -13.44
CA LEU A 150 16.38 8.43 -12.02
C LEU A 150 15.76 7.18 -11.40
N ASP A 151 15.44 6.18 -12.23
CA ASP A 151 14.91 4.89 -11.80
C ASP A 151 16.04 4.00 -11.26
N ILE A 152 16.40 4.25 -10.00
CA ILE A 152 17.54 3.66 -9.31
C ILE A 152 17.15 3.22 -7.90
N THR A 153 17.77 2.15 -7.40
CA THR A 153 17.52 1.59 -6.05
C THR A 153 18.83 1.40 -5.32
N TYR A 154 18.82 1.68 -4.02
CA TYR A 154 19.96 1.46 -3.14
C TYR A 154 19.82 0.09 -2.47
N GLU A 155 20.67 -0.86 -2.84
CA GLU A 155 20.71 -2.19 -2.22
C GLU A 155 21.65 -2.14 -1.01
N THR A 156 21.09 -2.21 0.20
CA THR A 156 21.83 -2.54 1.42
C THR A 156 21.62 -4.02 1.73
N LEU A 157 22.71 -4.78 1.88
CA LEU A 157 22.59 -6.14 2.43
C LEU A 157 22.39 -6.02 3.94
N ASP A 158 21.25 -6.50 4.46
CA ASP A 158 20.98 -6.49 5.90
C ASP A 158 22.01 -7.36 6.64
N ARG A 159 22.76 -6.73 7.55
CA ARG A 159 23.77 -7.34 8.45
C ARG A 159 23.26 -8.60 9.17
N LYS A 160 21.94 -8.74 9.36
CA LYS A 160 21.29 -9.92 9.98
C LYS A 160 21.35 -11.18 9.11
N VAL A 161 21.38 -11.05 7.78
CA VAL A 161 21.52 -12.18 6.85
C VAL A 161 22.93 -12.76 6.91
N ALA A 162 23.95 -11.91 7.08
CA ALA A 162 25.33 -12.35 7.26
C ALA A 162 25.55 -13.06 8.62
N ALA A 163 24.93 -12.55 9.70
CA ALA A 163 25.07 -13.11 11.04
C ALA A 163 24.42 -14.51 11.20
N THR A 164 23.32 -14.77 10.50
CA THR A 164 22.63 -16.07 10.53
C THR A 164 23.40 -17.17 9.80
N SER A 165 24.11 -16.85 8.70
CA SER A 165 25.02 -17.79 8.03
C SER A 165 26.18 -18.26 8.94
N LEU A 166 26.69 -17.37 9.81
CA LEU A 166 27.75 -17.71 10.76
C LEU A 166 27.27 -18.66 11.87
N LEU A 167 26.04 -18.44 12.36
CA LEU A 167 25.42 -19.26 13.41
C LEU A 167 25.02 -20.66 12.92
N ILE A 168 24.61 -20.81 11.66
CA ILE A 168 24.10 -22.09 11.13
C ILE A 168 25.22 -22.98 10.57
N LEU A 169 26.18 -22.43 9.83
CA LEU A 169 27.21 -23.22 9.15
C LEU A 169 28.55 -23.32 9.89
N GLY A 170 28.81 -22.45 10.88
CA GLY A 170 30.05 -22.47 11.66
C GLY A 170 31.33 -22.20 10.85
N ILE A 171 31.21 -21.75 9.60
CA ILE A 171 32.33 -21.40 8.73
C ILE A 171 32.57 -19.89 8.84
N PRO A 172 33.76 -19.43 9.28
CA PRO A 172 34.15 -18.03 9.20
C PRO A 172 34.46 -17.70 7.74
N LEU A 173 33.42 -17.54 6.93
CA LEU A 173 33.58 -16.99 5.59
C LEU A 173 34.11 -15.55 5.74
N PRO A 174 35.12 -15.13 4.96
CA PRO A 174 35.46 -13.72 4.88
C PRO A 174 34.18 -12.98 4.46
N SER A 175 33.67 -12.12 5.33
CA SER A 175 32.51 -11.28 5.04
C SER A 175 32.75 -10.61 3.68
N PRO A 176 31.86 -10.77 2.68
CA PRO A 176 32.00 -9.99 1.45
C PRO A 176 32.03 -8.53 1.88
N ILE A 177 33.08 -7.81 1.46
CA ILE A 177 33.28 -6.39 1.72
C ILE A 177 31.97 -5.70 1.32
N GLU A 178 31.18 -5.34 2.33
CA GLU A 178 29.85 -4.75 2.21
C GLU A 178 30.04 -3.42 1.50
N ARG A 179 29.57 -3.32 0.25
CA ARG A 179 29.54 -2.05 -0.47
C ARG A 179 28.10 -1.77 -0.81
N ASP A 180 27.57 -0.73 -0.18
CA ASP A 180 26.27 -0.22 -0.54
C ASP A 180 26.31 0.19 -2.01
N THR A 181 25.47 -0.45 -2.81
CA THR A 181 25.54 -0.36 -4.26
C THR A 181 24.20 0.09 -4.80
N TRP A 182 24.22 1.13 -5.62
CA TRP A 182 23.09 1.55 -6.43
C TRP A 182 22.89 0.59 -7.60
N LEU A 183 21.64 0.30 -7.93
CA LEU A 183 21.22 -0.46 -9.11
C LEU A 183 20.26 0.40 -9.93
N CYS A 184 20.52 0.55 -11.23
CA CYS A 184 19.58 1.18 -12.16
C CYS A 184 18.65 0.15 -12.79
N HIS A 185 17.33 0.36 -12.70
CA HIS A 185 16.34 -0.54 -13.31
C HIS A 185 16.25 -0.42 -14.83
N ASN A 186 16.58 0.75 -15.40
CA ASN A 186 16.50 0.97 -16.84
C ASN A 186 17.68 0.35 -17.63
N CYS A 187 18.89 0.31 -17.06
CA CYS A 187 20.07 -0.22 -17.77
C CYS A 187 20.85 -1.32 -17.03
N GLY A 188 20.45 -1.66 -15.81
CA GLY A 188 21.08 -2.71 -14.99
C GLY A 188 22.47 -2.35 -14.46
N THR A 189 22.93 -1.11 -14.63
CA THR A 189 24.26 -0.71 -14.13
C THR A 189 24.25 -0.65 -12.62
N LYS A 190 25.29 -1.22 -12.00
CA LYS A 190 25.54 -1.14 -10.57
C LYS A 190 26.74 -0.22 -10.29
N TRP A 191 26.62 0.70 -9.34
CA TRP A 191 27.72 1.59 -8.93
C TRP A 191 27.64 1.89 -7.44
N THR A 192 28.78 2.21 -6.83
CA THR A 192 28.87 2.61 -5.43
C THR A 192 29.06 4.12 -5.38
N ASP A 193 28.36 4.80 -4.47
CA ASP A 193 28.72 6.19 -4.15
C ASP A 193 29.97 6.15 -3.27
N ASP A 194 31.04 6.83 -3.69
CA ASP A 194 32.18 7.06 -2.82
C ASP A 194 31.97 8.43 -2.15
N PRO A 195 31.59 8.48 -0.86
CA PRO A 195 31.25 9.73 -0.18
C PRO A 195 32.43 10.72 -0.12
N ASP A 196 33.66 10.28 -0.39
CA ASP A 196 34.86 11.11 -0.32
C ASP A 196 35.20 11.83 -1.65
N ALA A 197 34.48 11.56 -2.76
CA ALA A 197 34.79 12.15 -4.07
C ALA A 197 34.16 13.53 -4.33
N SER A 198 33.29 14.03 -3.45
CA SER A 198 32.60 15.33 -3.61
C SER A 198 33.30 16.50 -2.89
N GLY A 199 34.50 16.28 -2.33
CA GLY A 199 35.26 17.28 -1.55
C GLY A 199 36.42 17.99 -2.26
N GLU A 200 36.87 17.54 -3.44
CA GLU A 200 38.01 18.15 -4.14
C GLU A 200 37.59 18.67 -5.51
N ASN A 201 36.95 19.85 -5.53
CA ASN A 201 37.07 20.79 -6.65
C ASN A 201 36.56 22.18 -6.22
N SER A 202 37.44 22.93 -5.55
CA SER A 202 37.45 24.39 -5.70
C SER A 202 38.91 24.84 -5.84
N HIS A 203 39.26 25.11 -7.10
CA HIS A 203 40.57 25.50 -7.59
C HIS A 203 41.09 26.83 -7.00
N ALA A 204 42.42 26.88 -6.89
CA ALA A 204 43.37 27.96 -7.24
C ALA A 204 43.17 29.37 -6.67
#